data_AF-A0A7J6STN2-F1
#
_entry.id   AF-A0A7J6STN2-F1
#
_cell.length_a   1.000
_cell.length_b   1.000
_cell.length_c   1.000
_cell.angle_alpha   90.00
_cell.angle_beta   90.00
_cell.angle_gamma   90.00
#
_symmetry.space_group_name_H-M   'P 1'
#
loop_
_entity.id
_entity.type
_entity.pdbx_description
1 polymer ?
#
loop_
_entity_poly.entity_id
_entity_poly.type
_entity_poly.pdbx_seq_one_letter_code
_entity_poly.pdbx_strand_id
1 'polypeptide(L)'
;MATFSEQMKALEHKEDLLKENPHRYVMFPIKYLAIWEMYKKHEASFWTAEEIDLSQDLRDWENLSENDRHFISHVLAFFAASDGIVLENLSAKFSGEVQCPEARAFYGFQIAMENIHSET
;
A
#
# COMPACT_ATOMS: atom_id res chain seq x y z
N MET A 1 -30.68 -0.29 23.65
CA MET A 1 -29.37 0.35 23.85
C MET A 1 -28.53 0.08 22.62
N ALA A 2 -27.80 1.08 22.11
CA ALA A 2 -26.84 0.85 21.03
C ALA A 2 -25.71 -0.08 21.50
N THR A 3 -25.25 -0.94 20.62
CA THR A 3 -24.09 -1.81 20.83
C THR A 3 -22.81 -0.98 20.96
N PHE A 4 -21.78 -1.55 21.56
CA PHE A 4 -20.47 -0.89 21.65
C PHE A 4 -19.92 -0.49 20.27
N SER A 5 -20.09 -1.35 19.26
CA SER A 5 -19.65 -1.06 17.89
C SER A 5 -20.37 0.14 17.28
N GLU A 6 -21.69 0.26 17.48
CA GLU A 6 -22.46 1.43 17.01
C GLU A 6 -22.01 2.71 17.72
N GLN A 7 -21.68 2.63 19.01
CA GLN A 7 -21.15 3.76 19.76
C GLN A 7 -19.78 4.20 19.24
N MET A 8 -18.87 3.26 18.96
CA MET A 8 -17.55 3.56 18.40
C MET A 8 -17.65 4.14 16.99
N LYS A 9 -18.51 3.58 16.15
CA LYS A 9 -18.77 4.09 14.79
C LYS A 9 -19.32 5.51 14.81
N ALA A 10 -20.20 5.80 15.78
CA ALA A 10 -20.68 7.15 16.00
C ALA A 10 -19.58 8.13 16.46
N LEU A 11 -18.41 7.68 16.92
CA LEU A 11 -17.30 8.56 17.29
C LEU A 11 -16.32 8.84 16.13
N GLU A 12 -16.36 8.05 15.05
CA GLU A 12 -15.45 8.19 13.90
C GLU A 12 -15.51 9.58 13.26
N HIS A 13 -16.69 10.22 13.19
CA HIS A 13 -16.83 11.57 12.64
C HIS A 13 -16.10 12.67 13.44
N LYS A 14 -15.64 12.35 14.65
CA LYS A 14 -14.83 13.24 15.51
C LYS A 14 -13.35 12.94 15.43
N GLU A 15 -12.97 11.84 14.79
CA GLU A 15 -11.58 11.42 14.63
C GLU A 15 -10.88 12.36 13.63
N ASP A 16 -9.66 12.78 13.97
CA ASP A 16 -8.97 13.88 13.27
C ASP A 16 -8.47 13.52 11.87
N LEU A 17 -8.18 12.23 11.61
CA LEU A 17 -7.81 11.68 10.32
C LEU A 17 -9.02 11.42 9.43
N LEU A 18 -10.19 11.11 10.00
CA LEU A 18 -11.40 10.74 9.25
C LEU A 18 -12.37 11.92 9.01
N LYS A 19 -12.32 12.96 9.86
CA LYS A 19 -13.20 14.13 9.68
C LYS A 19 -12.91 14.86 8.38
N GLU A 20 -13.97 15.27 7.67
CA GLU A 20 -13.85 15.98 6.40
C GLU A 20 -12.96 17.22 6.51
N ASN A 21 -12.13 17.43 5.48
CA ASN A 21 -11.16 18.52 5.44
C ASN A 21 -11.26 19.32 4.12
N PRO A 22 -12.41 19.95 3.82
CA PRO A 22 -12.68 20.60 2.52
C PRO A 22 -11.89 21.90 2.30
N HIS A 23 -10.97 22.25 3.20
CA HIS A 23 -10.26 23.53 3.17
C HIS A 23 -8.74 23.38 3.09
N ARG A 24 -8.21 22.14 3.09
CA ARG A 24 -6.76 21.89 3.01
C ARG A 24 -6.43 21.02 1.80
N TYR A 25 -6.17 21.68 0.69
CA TYR A 25 -5.72 21.05 -0.57
C TYR A 25 -4.21 21.16 -0.79
N VAL A 26 -3.52 21.92 0.06
CA VAL A 26 -2.07 22.12 -0.02
C VAL A 26 -1.36 21.27 1.03
N MET A 27 -0.15 20.81 0.68
CA MET A 27 0.67 20.01 1.58
C MET A 27 1.16 20.83 2.78
N PHE A 28 1.67 22.04 2.52
CA PHE A 28 2.27 22.90 3.52
C PHE A 28 1.26 23.88 4.15
N PRO A 29 1.43 24.22 5.44
CA PRO A 29 2.41 23.67 6.38
C PRO A 29 2.08 22.22 6.80
N ILE A 30 3.12 21.39 7.00
CA ILE A 30 2.97 20.02 7.48
C ILE A 30 2.42 20.04 8.91
N LYS A 31 1.35 19.27 9.16
CA LYS A 31 0.71 19.12 10.47
C LYS A 31 1.07 17.80 11.13
N TYR A 32 1.17 16.72 10.35
CA TYR A 32 1.47 15.39 10.85
C TYR A 32 2.89 14.97 10.45
N LEU A 33 3.88 15.47 11.19
CA LEU A 33 5.30 15.26 10.84
C LEU A 33 5.69 13.78 10.79
N ALA A 34 5.24 12.96 11.74
CA ALA A 34 5.54 11.53 11.75
C ALA A 34 5.00 10.79 10.50
N ILE A 35 3.81 11.17 10.02
CA ILE A 35 3.23 10.59 8.79
C ILE A 35 4.05 11.05 7.58
N TRP A 36 4.40 12.34 7.54
CA TRP A 36 5.21 12.90 6.47
C TRP A 36 6.60 12.25 6.39
N GLU A 37 7.23 11.99 7.53
CA GLU A 37 8.51 11.28 7.60
C GLU A 37 8.40 9.85 7.06
N MET A 38 7.31 9.14 7.34
CA MET A 38 7.05 7.82 6.74
C MET A 38 6.88 7.91 5.23
N TYR A 39 6.18 8.93 4.73
CA TYR A 39 6.05 9.16 3.29
C TYR A 39 7.42 9.41 2.65
N LYS A 40 8.23 10.31 3.21
CA LYS A 40 9.58 10.59 2.69
C LYS A 40 10.50 9.36 2.77
N LYS A 41 10.35 8.53 3.79
CA LYS A 41 11.11 7.27 3.91
C LYS A 41 10.71 6.28 2.83
N HIS A 42 9.42 6.15 2.57
CA HIS A 42 8.88 5.26 1.54
C HIS A 42 9.27 5.75 0.13
N GLU A 43 9.15 7.06 -0.13
CA GLU A 43 9.60 7.70 -1.38
C GLU A 43 11.10 7.52 -1.63
N ALA A 44 11.94 7.60 -0.59
CA ALA A 44 13.38 7.36 -0.70
C ALA A 44 13.74 5.90 -1.01
N SER A 45 12.76 4.99 -1.00
CA SER A 45 12.91 3.56 -1.28
C SER A 45 12.28 3.16 -2.62
N PHE A 46 12.02 4.13 -3.50
CA PHE A 46 11.51 3.89 -4.86
C PHE A 46 12.44 2.98 -5.66
N TRP A 47 11.85 2.13 -6.50
CA TRP A 47 12.52 1.27 -7.46
C TRP A 47 11.56 0.97 -8.62
N THR A 48 12.07 0.50 -9.76
CA THR A 48 11.26 -0.03 -10.88
C THR A 48 11.56 -1.50 -11.15
N ALA A 49 10.60 -2.23 -11.73
CA ALA A 49 10.75 -3.66 -12.03
C ALA A 49 11.99 -3.96 -12.88
N GLU A 50 12.37 -3.05 -13.78
CA GLU A 50 13.55 -3.18 -14.63
C GLU A 50 14.89 -3.09 -13.89
N GLU A 51 14.90 -2.66 -12.62
CA GLU A 51 16.11 -2.69 -11.79
C GLU A 51 16.48 -4.11 -11.35
N ILE A 52 15.60 -5.09 -11.55
CA ILE A 52 15.83 -6.50 -11.22
C ILE A 52 16.40 -7.25 -12.43
N ASP A 53 17.65 -7.71 -12.31
CA ASP A 53 18.28 -8.57 -13.33
C ASP A 53 17.89 -10.04 -13.12
N LEU A 54 16.96 -10.52 -13.96
CA LEU A 54 16.49 -11.91 -13.97
C LEU A 54 17.23 -12.81 -14.98
N SER A 55 18.36 -12.36 -15.55
CA SER A 55 19.01 -13.04 -16.67
C SER A 55 19.53 -14.44 -16.34
N GLN A 56 19.86 -14.72 -15.07
CA GLN A 56 20.34 -16.02 -14.61
C GLN A 56 19.22 -16.92 -14.07
N ASP A 57 18.08 -16.35 -13.68
CA ASP A 57 17.02 -17.05 -12.96
C ASP A 57 16.41 -18.20 -13.76
N LEU A 58 16.29 -18.06 -15.09
CA LEU A 58 15.81 -19.16 -15.95
C LEU A 58 16.71 -20.39 -15.87
N ARG A 59 18.03 -20.20 -15.83
CA ARG A 59 18.98 -21.30 -15.70
C ARG A 59 18.85 -21.96 -14.34
N ASP A 60 18.73 -21.17 -13.27
CA ASP A 60 18.59 -21.71 -11.91
C ASP A 60 17.24 -22.43 -11.74
N TRP A 61 16.17 -21.89 -12.32
CA TRP A 61 14.84 -22.49 -12.36
C TRP A 61 14.82 -23.89 -13.00
N GLU A 62 15.55 -24.07 -14.10
CA GLU A 62 15.69 -25.37 -14.77
C GLU A 62 16.43 -26.41 -13.90
N ASN A 63 17.34 -25.95 -13.02
CA ASN A 63 18.11 -26.81 -12.12
C ASN A 63 17.37 -27.20 -10.83
N LEU A 64 16.22 -26.61 -10.55
CA LEU A 64 15.41 -26.94 -9.38
C LEU A 64 14.74 -28.31 -9.49
N SER A 65 14.38 -28.89 -8.34
CA SER A 65 13.50 -30.06 -8.33
C SER A 65 12.07 -29.69 -8.74
N GLU A 66 11.27 -30.68 -9.14
CA GLU A 66 9.85 -30.45 -9.43
C GLU A 66 9.10 -29.90 -8.21
N ASN A 67 9.44 -30.40 -7.02
CA ASN A 67 8.83 -29.94 -5.76
C ASN A 67 9.17 -28.47 -5.47
N ASP A 68 10.42 -28.07 -5.67
CA ASP A 68 10.84 -26.68 -5.43
C ASP A 68 10.18 -25.71 -6.42
N ARG A 69 10.12 -26.07 -7.71
CA ARG A 69 9.39 -25.29 -8.71
C ARG A 69 7.91 -25.18 -8.36
N HIS A 70 7.27 -26.29 -7.99
CA HIS A 70 5.87 -26.30 -7.59
C HIS A 70 5.61 -25.37 -6.40
N PHE A 71 6.46 -25.43 -5.38
CA PHE A 71 6.38 -24.57 -4.21
C PHE A 71 6.52 -23.09 -4.57
N ILE A 72 7.60 -22.73 -5.29
CA ILE A 72 7.87 -21.33 -5.65
C ILE A 72 6.75 -20.78 -6.55
N SER A 73 6.28 -21.54 -7.55
CA SER A 73 5.17 -21.11 -8.41
C SER A 73 3.90 -20.82 -7.62
N HIS A 74 3.59 -21.60 -6.58
CA HIS A 74 2.42 -21.34 -5.73
C HIS A 74 2.59 -20.08 -4.88
N VAL A 75 3.79 -19.84 -4.37
CA VAL A 75 4.09 -18.60 -3.63
C VAL A 75 3.97 -17.38 -4.53
N LEU A 76 4.52 -17.43 -5.75
CA LEU A 76 4.40 -16.35 -6.74
C LEU A 76 2.93 -16.10 -7.11
N ALA A 77 2.15 -17.17 -7.36
CA ALA A 77 0.73 -17.03 -7.67
C ALA A 77 -0.08 -16.44 -6.49
N PHE A 78 0.29 -16.76 -5.25
CA PHE A 78 -0.32 -16.16 -4.06
C PHE A 78 -0.05 -14.65 -3.97
N PHE A 79 1.19 -14.21 -4.21
CA PHE A 79 1.55 -12.79 -4.18
C PHE A 79 0.86 -12.01 -5.30
N ALA A 80 0.90 -12.52 -6.54
CA ALA A 80 0.25 -11.89 -7.69
C ALA A 80 -1.25 -11.65 -7.48
N ALA A 81 -1.94 -12.54 -6.76
CA ALA A 81 -3.35 -12.34 -6.40
C ALA A 81 -3.53 -11.36 -5.21
N SER A 82 -2.62 -11.42 -4.24
CA SER A 82 -2.72 -10.63 -3.01
C SER A 82 -2.49 -9.15 -3.24
N ASP A 83 -1.57 -8.78 -4.14
CA ASP A 83 -1.25 -7.38 -4.43
C ASP A 83 -2.47 -6.64 -4.97
N GLY A 84 -3.26 -7.28 -5.84
CA GLY A 84 -4.53 -6.72 -6.33
C GLY A 84 -5.57 -6.47 -5.21
N ILE A 85 -5.62 -7.34 -4.19
CA ILE A 85 -6.53 -7.17 -3.04
C ILE A 85 -6.11 -5.96 -2.19
N VAL A 86 -4.80 -5.82 -1.96
CA VAL A 86 -4.23 -4.69 -1.21
C VAL A 86 -4.49 -3.38 -1.95
N LEU A 87 -4.22 -3.36 -3.26
CA LEU A 87 -4.43 -2.20 -4.13
C LEU A 87 -5.89 -1.72 -4.10
N GLU A 88 -6.86 -2.63 -4.20
CA GLU A 88 -8.28 -2.28 -4.17
C GLU A 88 -8.67 -1.66 -2.82
N ASN A 89 -8.18 -2.21 -1.71
CA ASN A 89 -8.47 -1.65 -0.39
C ASN A 89 -7.84 -0.25 -0.20
N LEU A 90 -6.61 -0.05 -0.65
CA LEU A 90 -5.92 1.25 -0.55
C LEU A 90 -6.63 2.32 -1.39
N SER A 91 -6.96 1.98 -2.64
CA SER A 91 -7.57 2.91 -3.59
C SER A 91 -9.03 3.21 -3.27
N ALA A 92 -9.85 2.18 -3.06
CA ALA A 92 -11.30 2.33 -2.89
C ALA A 92 -11.71 2.70 -1.47
N LYS A 93 -10.87 2.46 -0.45
CA LYS A 93 -11.19 2.74 0.95
C LYS A 93 -10.20 3.69 1.61
N PHE A 94 -9.00 3.22 1.98
CA PHE A 94 -8.14 3.97 2.90
C PHE A 94 -7.76 5.37 2.40
N SER A 95 -7.44 5.51 1.10
CA SER A 95 -7.13 6.81 0.49
C SER A 95 -8.35 7.76 0.45
N GLY A 96 -9.56 7.20 0.32
CA GLY A 96 -10.82 7.95 0.33
C GLY A 96 -11.27 8.35 1.74
N GLU A 97 -11.08 7.49 2.73
CA GLU A 97 -11.50 7.68 4.13
C GLU A 97 -10.59 8.64 4.89
N VAL A 98 -9.27 8.53 4.74
CA VAL A 98 -8.32 9.40 5.43
C VAL A 98 -8.24 10.77 4.74
N GLN A 99 -8.41 11.83 5.52
CA GLN A 99 -8.59 13.20 5.02
C GLN A 99 -7.33 14.07 5.11
N CYS A 100 -6.27 13.65 5.83
CA CYS A 100 -5.06 14.44 5.92
C CYS A 100 -4.15 14.27 4.67
N PRO A 101 -3.70 15.37 4.04
CA PRO A 101 -2.84 15.32 2.85
C PRO A 101 -1.56 14.50 3.02
N GLU A 102 -0.94 14.49 4.20
CA GLU A 102 0.29 13.73 4.45
C GLU A 102 0.08 12.22 4.31
N ALA A 103 -1.02 11.68 4.84
CA ALA A 103 -1.34 10.27 4.69
C ALA A 103 -1.81 9.94 3.27
N ARG A 104 -2.52 10.87 2.60
CA ARG A 104 -2.88 10.69 1.18
C ARG A 104 -1.65 10.64 0.28
N ALA A 105 -0.61 11.44 0.56
CA ALA A 105 0.67 11.33 -0.14
C ALA A 105 1.32 9.96 0.09
N PHE A 106 1.32 9.47 1.34
CA PHE A 106 1.80 8.12 1.67
C PHE A 106 1.04 7.05 0.88
N TYR A 107 -0.30 7.03 0.94
CA TYR A 107 -1.11 6.04 0.25
C TYR A 107 -1.02 6.15 -1.27
N GLY A 108 -0.94 7.36 -1.82
CA GLY A 108 -0.74 7.55 -3.26
C GLY A 108 0.57 6.92 -3.74
N PHE A 109 1.64 7.06 -2.97
CA PHE A 109 2.91 6.41 -3.28
C PHE A 109 2.86 4.89 -3.05
N GLN A 110 2.22 4.45 -1.97
CA GLN A 110 2.02 3.02 -1.73
C GLN A 110 1.27 2.35 -2.87
N ILE A 111 0.18 2.95 -3.36
CA ILE A 111 -0.58 2.46 -4.52
C ILE A 111 0.32 2.35 -5.76
N ALA A 112 1.19 3.34 -5.99
CA ALA A 112 2.15 3.28 -7.09
C ALA A 112 3.14 2.10 -6.93
N MET A 113 3.65 1.88 -5.72
CA MET A 113 4.55 0.76 -5.44
C MET A 113 3.87 -0.60 -5.52
N GLU A 114 2.61 -0.74 -5.08
CA GLU A 114 1.87 -2.01 -5.22
C GLU A 114 1.59 -2.36 -6.70
N ASN A 115 1.47 -1.36 -7.58
CA ASN A 115 1.42 -1.62 -9.03
C ASN A 115 2.76 -2.15 -9.55
N ILE A 116 3.88 -1.62 -9.06
CA ILE A 116 5.23 -2.09 -9.42
C ILE A 116 5.47 -3.50 -8.86
N HIS A 117 5.01 -3.79 -7.64
CA HIS A 117 5.00 -5.15 -7.09
C HIS A 117 4.20 -6.11 -7.98
N SER A 118 3.00 -5.69 -8.42
CA SER A 118 2.17 -6.52 -9.29
C SER A 118 2.79 -6.78 -10.67
N GLU A 119 3.69 -5.92 -11.12
CA GLU A 119 4.46 -6.08 -12.37
C GLU A 119 5.66 -7.02 -12.21
N THR A 120 6.15 -7.20 -10.99
CA THR A 120 7.39 -7.93 -10.65
C THR A 120 7.13 -9.41 -10.35
#